data_AF-A0A7L3MG37-F1
#
_entry.id   AF-A0A7L3MG37-F1
#
_cell.length_a   1.000
_cell.length_b   1.000
_cell.length_c   1.000
_cell.angle_alpha   90.00
_cell.angle_beta   90.00
_cell.angle_gamma   90.00
#
_symmetry.space_group_name_H-M   'P 1'
#
loop_
_entity.id
_entity.type
_entity.pdbx_description
1 polymer ?
#
loop_
_entity_poly.entity_id
_entity_poly.type
_entity_poly.pdbx_seq_one_letter_code
_entity_poly.pdbx_strand_id
1 'polypeptide(L)'
;LATKRLSEPKITSKPVKDGITVFTDAGKQRRVAACTWKKDNNWEHHIIQGQPSDSLQIAEFAAVAWTLSNWLSEPLNVISDSLYVVGVVARIEDALRKPFMNQCLF
;
A
#
# COMPACT_ATOMS: atom_id res chain seq x y z
N LEU A 1 -0.43 25.99 20.25
CA LEU A 1 -0.68 25.17 19.04
C LEU A 1 0.54 24.28 18.82
N ALA A 2 0.45 23.01 19.19
CA ALA A 2 1.61 22.11 19.10
C ALA A 2 1.89 21.78 17.63
N THR A 3 3.07 22.16 17.15
CA THR A 3 3.66 21.74 15.89
C THR A 3 3.75 20.22 15.89
N LYS A 4 2.84 19.55 15.18
CA LYS A 4 2.86 18.09 15.01
C LYS A 4 4.20 17.73 14.33
N ARG A 5 5.10 17.10 15.10
CA ARG A 5 6.42 16.64 14.62
C ARG A 5 6.23 15.82 13.34
N LEU A 6 7.05 16.12 12.34
CA LEU A 6 7.30 15.24 11.21
C LEU A 6 7.87 13.93 11.78
N SER A 7 7.02 12.91 11.95
CA SER A 7 7.51 11.57 12.25
C SER A 7 8.43 11.11 11.12
N GLU A 8 9.37 10.21 11.43
CA GLU A 8 10.22 9.60 10.41
C GLU A 8 9.37 9.05 9.25
N PRO A 9 9.87 9.14 7.99
CA PRO A 9 9.14 8.65 6.83
C PRO A 9 8.89 7.15 6.98
N LYS A 10 7.62 6.75 6.81
CA LYS A 10 7.23 5.34 6.91
C LYS A 10 7.53 4.53 5.64
N ILE A 11 7.89 5.23 4.55
CA ILE A 11 8.30 4.63 3.28
C ILE A 11 9.80 4.84 3.08
N THR A 12 10.49 3.78 2.66
CA THR A 12 11.91 3.77 2.30
C THR A 12 12.09 3.44 0.83
N SER A 13 13.14 3.99 0.20
CA SER A 13 13.52 3.64 -1.18
C SER A 13 14.30 2.33 -1.29
N LYS A 14 14.73 1.78 -0.15
CA LYS A 14 15.43 0.48 -0.07
C LYS A 14 14.53 -0.55 0.62
N PRO A 15 14.60 -1.83 0.22
CA PRO A 15 13.88 -2.89 0.91
C PRO A 15 14.19 -2.92 2.41
N VAL A 16 13.14 -3.12 3.21
CA VAL A 16 13.23 -3.23 4.66
C VAL A 16 13.75 -4.62 5.02
N LYS A 17 14.83 -4.67 5.80
CA LYS A 17 15.40 -5.93 6.31
C LYS A 17 14.43 -6.60 7.27
N ASP A 18 14.41 -7.93 7.24
CA ASP A 18 13.56 -8.78 8.09
C ASP A 18 12.05 -8.46 7.98
N GLY A 19 11.66 -7.72 6.94
CA GLY A 19 10.29 -7.35 6.68
C GLY A 19 9.55 -8.38 5.84
N ILE A 20 8.26 -8.53 6.13
CA ILE A 20 7.38 -9.42 5.38
C ILE A 20 7.30 -8.89 3.95
N THR A 21 7.48 -9.79 2.98
CA THR A 21 7.48 -9.44 1.57
C THR A 21 6.20 -9.94 0.93
N VAL A 22 5.36 -9.02 0.48
CA VAL A 22 4.04 -9.30 -0.06
C VAL A 22 3.98 -8.83 -1.50
N PHE A 23 3.67 -9.76 -2.40
CA PHE A 23 3.42 -9.48 -3.81
C PHE A 23 1.93 -9.27 -4.01
N THR A 24 1.58 -8.19 -4.71
CA THR A 24 0.19 -7.81 -4.99
C THR A 24 -0.05 -7.81 -6.50
N ASP A 25 -1.21 -8.29 -6.91
CA ASP A 25 -1.66 -8.29 -8.30
C ASP A 25 -3.21 -8.23 -8.33
N ALA A 26 -3.78 -7.82 -9.46
CA ALA A 26 -5.22 -7.88 -9.68
C ALA A 26 -5.56 -8.29 -11.11
N GLY A 27 -6.59 -9.14 -11.24
CA GLY A 27 -7.08 -9.62 -12.52
C GLY A 27 -8.44 -9.04 -12.87
N LYS A 28 -8.54 -8.26 -13.95
CA LYS A 28 -9.82 -7.68 -14.42
C LYS A 28 -10.86 -8.73 -14.81
N GLN A 29 -10.44 -9.79 -15.52
CA GLN A 29 -11.37 -10.84 -15.98
C GLN A 29 -11.97 -11.62 -14.82
N ARG A 30 -11.14 -11.96 -13.82
CA ARG A 30 -11.57 -12.68 -12.63
C ARG A 30 -12.17 -11.77 -11.56
N ARG A 31 -12.00 -10.45 -11.69
CA ARG A 31 -12.45 -9.42 -10.74
C ARG A 31 -11.95 -9.68 -9.33
N VAL A 32 -10.67 -10.03 -9.25
CA VAL A 32 -10.02 -10.48 -8.03
C VAL A 32 -8.71 -9.74 -7.87
N ALA A 33 -8.41 -9.34 -6.63
CA ALA A 33 -7.08 -8.95 -6.23
C ALA A 33 -6.44 -10.06 -5.38
N ALA A 34 -5.15 -10.24 -5.49
CA ALA A 34 -4.39 -11.26 -4.78
C ALA A 34 -3.22 -10.62 -4.04
N CYS A 35 -2.97 -11.11 -2.83
CA CYS A 35 -1.78 -10.81 -2.04
C CYS A 35 -1.10 -12.13 -1.72
N THR A 36 0.19 -12.28 -2.02
CA THR A 36 0.94 -13.52 -1.80
C THR A 36 2.22 -13.23 -1.05
N TRP A 37 2.54 -14.02 -0.02
CA TRP A 37 3.73 -13.84 0.80
C TRP A 37 4.30 -15.19 1.24
N LYS A 38 5.53 -15.18 1.75
CA LYS A 38 6.17 -16.38 2.28
C LYS A 38 6.08 -16.39 3.81
N LYS A 39 5.63 -17.50 4.38
CA LYS A 39 5.60 -17.76 5.83
C LYS A 39 6.17 -19.15 6.11
N ASP A 40 7.18 -19.25 6.97
CA ASP A 40 7.79 -20.53 7.37
C ASP A 40 8.18 -21.42 6.16
N ASN A 41 8.79 -20.80 5.15
CA ASN A 41 9.11 -21.40 3.84
C ASN A 41 7.95 -21.86 2.95
N ASN A 42 6.71 -21.70 3.39
CA ASN A 42 5.52 -21.97 2.59
C ASN A 42 4.96 -20.68 1.99
N TRP A 43 4.29 -20.81 0.85
CA TRP A 43 3.59 -19.71 0.22
C TRP A 43 2.17 -19.61 0.77
N GLU A 44 1.83 -18.43 1.26
CA GLU A 44 0.51 -18.05 1.72
C GLU A 44 -0.09 -17.05 0.74
N HIS A 45 -1.41 -17.02 0.64
CA HIS A 45 -2.10 -16.06 -0.22
C HIS A 45 -3.43 -15.62 0.37
N HIS A 46 -3.86 -14.43 -0.02
CA HIS A 46 -5.17 -13.88 0.27
C HIS A 46 -5.81 -13.37 -1.00
N ILE A 47 -7.10 -13.67 -1.17
CA ILE A 47 -7.91 -13.32 -2.33
C ILE A 47 -8.99 -12.33 -1.90
N ILE A 48 -9.04 -11.20 -2.59
CA ILE A 48 -10.05 -10.16 -2.40
C ILE A 48 -10.98 -10.21 -3.60
N GLN A 49 -12.26 -10.49 -3.34
CA GLN A 49 -13.29 -10.50 -4.38
C GLN A 49 -13.79 -9.08 -4.63
N GLY A 50 -13.60 -8.59 -5.86
CA GLY A 50 -14.12 -7.29 -6.30
C GLY A 50 -15.61 -7.34 -6.62
N GLN A 51 -16.24 -6.17 -6.59
CA GLN A 51 -17.63 -5.95 -7.00
C GLN A 51 -17.75 -5.78 -8.53
N PRO A 52 -18.94 -5.95 -9.11
CA PRO A 52 -19.14 -5.75 -10.55
C PRO A 52 -18.78 -4.35 -11.07
N SER A 53 -18.86 -3.34 -10.21
CA SER A 53 -18.53 -1.94 -10.53
C SER A 53 -17.05 -1.61 -10.35
N ASP A 54 -16.24 -2.50 -9.77
CA ASP A 54 -14.85 -2.20 -9.45
C ASP A 54 -13.99 -2.20 -10.71
N SER A 55 -13.20 -1.14 -10.85
CA SER A 55 -12.18 -1.06 -11.89
C SER A 55 -10.97 -1.91 -11.50
N LEU A 56 -10.09 -2.17 -12.48
CA LEU A 56 -8.81 -2.81 -12.21
C LEU A 56 -7.98 -2.01 -11.19
N GLN A 57 -7.96 -0.67 -11.30
CA GLN A 57 -7.22 0.17 -10.36
C GLN A 57 -7.77 0.07 -8.92
N ILE A 58 -9.08 -0.09 -8.76
CA ILE A 58 -9.70 -0.30 -7.44
C ILE A 58 -9.25 -1.64 -6.87
N ALA A 59 -9.22 -2.70 -7.67
CA ALA A 59 -8.76 -4.01 -7.23
C ALA A 59 -7.26 -4.02 -6.85
N GLU A 60 -6.40 -3.42 -7.67
CA GLU A 60 -4.96 -3.26 -7.35
C GLU A 60 -4.77 -2.48 -6.04
N PHE A 61 -5.51 -1.38 -5.88
CA PHE A 61 -5.44 -0.56 -4.67
C PHE A 61 -5.94 -1.33 -3.44
N ALA A 62 -7.00 -2.14 -3.58
CA ALA A 62 -7.53 -2.96 -2.51
C ALA A 62 -6.52 -4.01 -2.02
N ALA A 63 -5.73 -4.64 -2.90
CA ALA A 63 -4.67 -5.56 -2.50
C ALA A 63 -3.60 -4.86 -1.65
N VAL A 64 -3.14 -3.67 -2.06
CA VAL A 64 -2.16 -2.90 -1.29
C VAL A 64 -2.74 -2.39 0.03
N ALA A 65 -3.99 -1.91 0.03
CA ALA A 65 -4.66 -1.45 1.24
C ALA A 65 -4.85 -2.58 2.26
N TRP A 66 -5.27 -3.76 1.81
CA TRP A 66 -5.38 -4.95 2.65
C TRP A 66 -4.02 -5.35 3.22
N THR A 67 -2.99 -5.38 2.37
CA THR A 67 -1.62 -5.71 2.78
C THR A 67 -1.12 -4.76 3.88
N LEU A 68 -1.26 -3.44 3.68
CA LEU A 68 -0.89 -2.44 4.68
C LEU A 68 -1.69 -2.57 5.99
N SER A 69 -2.97 -2.93 5.89
CA SER A 69 -3.86 -3.10 7.05
C SER A 69 -3.53 -4.36 7.86
N ASN A 70 -3.09 -5.43 7.19
CA ASN A 70 -2.77 -6.70 7.82
C ASN A 70 -1.45 -6.65 8.60
N TRP A 71 -0.50 -5.82 8.16
CA TRP A 71 0.82 -5.67 8.80
C TRP A 71 1.14 -4.22 9.21
N LEU A 72 0.24 -3.59 9.98
CA LEU A 72 0.38 -2.19 10.40
C LEU A 72 1.56 -1.94 11.35
N SER A 73 1.99 -2.97 12.09
CA SER A 73 3.01 -2.86 13.14
C SER A 73 4.30 -3.62 12.82
N GLU A 74 4.35 -4.33 11.69
CA GLU A 74 5.53 -5.07 11.25
C GLU A 74 6.29 -4.33 10.14
N PRO A 75 7.61 -4.55 10.02
CA PRO A 75 8.35 -4.15 8.84
C PRO A 75 7.79 -4.88 7.60
N LEU A 76 7.50 -4.13 6.53
CA LEU A 76 6.76 -4.65 5.37
C LEU A 76 7.36 -4.13 4.05
N ASN A 77 7.48 -5.03 3.08
CA ASN A 77 7.83 -4.76 1.70
C ASN A 77 6.64 -5.13 0.81
N VAL A 78 5.95 -4.14 0.24
CA VAL A 78 4.87 -4.37 -0.72
C VAL A 78 5.43 -4.25 -2.13
N ILE A 79 5.35 -5.34 -2.91
CA ILE A 79 5.67 -5.34 -4.34
C ILE A 79 4.36 -5.25 -5.12
N SER A 80 4.30 -4.23 -5.98
CA SER A 80 3.20 -4.01 -6.90
C SER A 80 3.76 -3.59 -8.26
N ASP A 81 3.17 -4.09 -9.33
CA ASP A 81 3.43 -3.69 -10.71
C ASP A 81 2.53 -2.50 -11.15
N SER A 82 1.55 -2.12 -10.32
CA SER A 82 0.71 -0.94 -10.56
C SER A 82 1.42 0.36 -10.19
N LEU A 83 1.99 1.02 -11.20
CA LEU A 83 2.58 2.36 -11.05
C LEU A 83 1.57 3.38 -10.48
N TYR A 84 0.29 3.22 -10.82
CA TYR A 84 -0.78 4.04 -10.29
C TYR A 84 -0.87 3.91 -8.75
N VAL A 85 -0.99 2.68 -8.25
CA VAL A 85 -1.14 2.43 -6.80
C VAL A 85 0.10 2.86 -6.03
N VAL A 86 1.30 2.49 -6.51
CA VAL A 86 2.57 2.90 -5.90
C VAL A 86 2.67 4.43 -5.80
N GLY A 87 2.31 5.13 -6.88
CA GLY A 87 2.30 6.60 -6.90
C GLY A 87 1.28 7.22 -5.94
N VAL A 88 0.09 6.62 -5.80
CA VAL A 88 -0.94 7.10 -4.84
C VAL A 88 -0.44 6.94 -3.40
N VAL A 89 0.10 5.77 -3.05
CA VAL A 89 0.62 5.50 -1.70
C VAL A 89 1.75 6.47 -1.33
N ALA A 90 2.71 6.69 -2.23
CA ALA A 90 3.80 7.64 -2.00
C ALA A 90 3.29 9.07 -1.77
N ARG A 91 2.30 9.52 -2.57
CA ARG A 91 1.70 10.85 -2.42
C ARG A 91 0.89 11.00 -1.13
N ILE A 92 0.21 9.94 -0.67
CA ILE A 92 -0.50 9.95 0.62
C ILE A 92 0.49 10.14 1.76
N GLU A 93 1.59 9.39 1.78
CA GLU A 93 2.63 9.55 2.82
C GLU A 93 3.25 10.95 2.79
N ASP A 94 3.57 11.47 1.60
CA ASP A 94 4.07 12.83 1.45
C ASP A 94 3.07 13.89 1.92
N ALA A 95 1.77 13.70 1.64
CA ALA A 95 0.72 14.62 2.06
C ALA A 95 0.48 14.59 3.58
N LEU A 96 0.57 13.42 4.21
CA LEU A 96 0.48 13.27 5.67
C LEU A 96 1.68 13.90 6.39
N ARG A 97 2.84 13.93 5.72
CA ARG A 97 4.05 14.52 6.24
C ARG A 97 4.08 16.04 6.07
N LYS A 98 3.70 16.58 4.91
CA LYS A 98 3.77 18.03 4.69
C LYS A 98 2.90 18.77 5.71
N PRO A 99 3.43 19.76 6.47
CA PRO A 99 2.58 20.60 7.30
C PRO A 99 1.55 21.28 6.38
N PHE A 100 0.32 21.46 6.87
CA PHE A 100 -0.76 22.16 6.18
C PHE A 100 -0.42 23.66 6.00
N MET A 101 0.62 23.96 5.23
CA MET A 101 0.89 25.28 4.68
C MET A 101 0.14 25.39 3.36
N ASN A 102 -1.17 25.13 3.39
CA ASN A 102 -2.05 25.72 2.40
C ASN A 102 -2.08 27.21 2.73
N GLN A 103 -1.07 27.95 2.25
CA GLN A 103 -1.28 29.38 2.02
C GLN A 103 -2.55 29.44 1.17
N CYS A 104 -3.60 30.03 1.74
CA CYS A 104 -4.84 30.29 1.02
C CYS A 104 -4.44 30.89 -0.34
N LEU A 105 -4.75 30.16 -1.41
CA LEU A 105 -4.76 30.72 -2.74
C LEU A 105 -5.99 31.66 -2.75
N PHE A 106 -5.76 32.90 -2.33
CA PHE A 106 -6.69 34.01 -2.53
C PHE A 106 -6.54 34.53 -3.96
#